data_AF-A0A949GRN5-F1
#
_entry.id   AF-A0A949GRN5-F1
#
_cell.length_a   1.000
_cell.length_b   1.000
_cell.length_c   1.000
_cell.angle_alpha   90.00
_cell.angle_beta   90.00
_cell.angle_gamma   90.00
#
_symmetry.space_group_name_H-M   'P 1'
#
loop_
_entity.id
_entity.type
_entity.pdbx_description
1 polymer ?
#
loop_
_entity_poly.entity_id
_entity_poly.type
_entity_poly.pdbx_seq_one_letter_code
_entity_poly.pdbx_strand_id
1 'polypeptide(L)'
;VALAIEGDADRSLLENVRLAGYQDTLFVQSGRSLFRRCRIEGCVDFIFGAGRGAFDRCNILSRLRPGQGVQGFIAAPDTDINQPYGLVFHDCRLEKEKEVPPHSVALGRAWRHTGNFPDGRYGDPNNVGAAAYLRCWMDNHILPEGWVGMGYNGRDGVRAILMPEDARLFEFESIGPGAGVASARRRQLTADQASGYTDRNVLQDWTPTATD
;
A
#
# COMPACT_ATOMS: atom_id res chain seq x y z
N VAL A 1 10.88 -6.30 -8.74
CA VAL A 1 9.93 -5.54 -9.60
C VAL A 1 9.51 -6.35 -10.81
N ALA A 2 8.22 -6.69 -10.86
CA ALA A 2 7.58 -7.32 -12.01
C ALA A 2 6.95 -6.28 -12.96
N LEU A 3 6.43 -5.17 -12.42
CA LEU A 3 5.97 -4.00 -13.18
C LEU A 3 6.36 -2.72 -12.44
N ALA A 4 6.85 -1.73 -13.18
CA ALA A 4 7.11 -0.37 -12.70
C ALA A 4 6.29 0.64 -13.50
N ILE A 5 5.66 1.58 -12.80
CA ILE A 5 5.04 2.80 -13.33
C ILE A 5 5.87 3.96 -12.78
N GLU A 6 6.79 4.48 -13.59
CA GLU A 6 7.80 5.45 -13.16
C GLU A 6 8.11 6.46 -14.28
N GLY A 7 9.00 7.42 -14.00
CA GLY A 7 9.33 8.49 -14.94
C GLY A 7 8.13 9.41 -15.18
N ASP A 8 7.81 9.67 -16.44
CA ASP A 8 6.70 10.54 -16.86
C ASP A 8 5.36 9.79 -17.03
N ALA A 9 5.29 8.54 -16.57
CA ALA A 9 4.07 7.74 -16.66
C ALA A 9 2.94 8.38 -15.83
N ASP A 10 1.80 8.61 -16.49
CA ASP A 10 0.55 9.08 -15.88
C ASP A 10 -0.64 8.50 -16.66
N ARG A 11 -1.75 8.26 -15.98
CA ARG A 11 -2.99 7.66 -16.52
C ARG A 11 -2.79 6.23 -17.04
N SER A 12 -2.14 5.38 -16.24
CA SER A 12 -1.94 3.96 -16.57
C SER A 12 -3.15 3.11 -16.16
N LEU A 13 -3.86 2.50 -17.11
CA LEU A 13 -4.94 1.55 -16.85
C LEU A 13 -4.44 0.11 -16.99
N LEU A 14 -4.64 -0.69 -15.95
CA LEU A 14 -4.48 -2.14 -16.01
C LEU A 14 -5.79 -2.79 -15.59
N GLU A 15 -6.36 -3.59 -16.48
CA GLU A 15 -7.65 -4.22 -16.24
C GLU A 15 -7.60 -5.73 -16.56
N ASN A 16 -8.08 -6.55 -15.64
CA ASN A 16 -8.04 -8.01 -15.72
C ASN A 16 -6.61 -8.60 -15.92
N VAL A 17 -5.59 -7.92 -15.38
CA VAL A 17 -4.18 -8.35 -15.47
C VAL A 17 -3.77 -9.14 -14.23
N ARG A 18 -2.87 -10.12 -14.42
CA ARG A 18 -2.15 -10.79 -13.34
C ARG A 18 -0.72 -10.27 -13.24
N LEU A 19 -0.33 -9.75 -12.08
CA LEU A 19 1.03 -9.36 -11.74
C LEU A 19 1.53 -10.29 -10.63
N ALA A 20 2.54 -11.11 -10.92
CA ALA A 20 3.05 -12.10 -9.98
C ALA A 20 4.53 -11.89 -9.67
N GLY A 21 4.86 -11.79 -8.39
CA GLY A 21 6.23 -11.66 -7.91
C GLY A 21 6.36 -12.19 -6.49
N TYR A 22 7.40 -11.75 -5.79
CA TYR A 22 7.63 -12.00 -4.38
C TYR A 22 7.88 -10.66 -3.69
N GLN A 23 9.13 -10.23 -3.63
CA GLN A 23 9.47 -8.91 -3.12
C GLN A 23 9.33 -7.86 -4.23
N ASP A 24 8.77 -6.70 -3.88
CA ASP A 24 8.67 -5.52 -4.73
C ASP A 24 7.98 -5.83 -6.07
N THR A 25 6.80 -6.47 -6.07
CA THR A 25 6.12 -6.90 -7.32
C THR A 25 5.71 -5.72 -8.20
N LEU A 26 5.00 -4.75 -7.64
CA LEU A 26 4.41 -3.61 -8.37
C LEU A 26 4.93 -2.29 -7.78
N PHE A 27 5.69 -1.56 -8.59
CA PHE A 27 6.21 -0.24 -8.25
C PHE A 27 5.35 0.85 -8.90
N VAL A 28 4.55 1.57 -8.11
CA VAL A 28 3.72 2.70 -8.56
C VAL A 28 4.37 4.00 -8.09
N GLN A 29 5.36 4.49 -8.84
CA GLN A 29 6.17 5.64 -8.44
C GLN A 29 5.64 6.98 -8.95
N SER A 30 5.14 7.00 -10.19
CA SER A 30 4.77 8.24 -10.87
C SER A 30 3.28 8.28 -11.25
N GLY A 31 2.74 9.50 -11.30
CA GLY A 31 1.44 9.79 -11.87
C GLY A 31 0.28 9.02 -11.22
N ARG A 32 -0.76 8.80 -12.02
CA ARG A 32 -1.99 8.11 -11.64
C ARG A 32 -2.10 6.78 -12.36
N SER A 33 -2.53 5.76 -11.62
CA SER A 33 -2.75 4.42 -12.14
C SER A 33 -4.05 3.84 -11.61
N LEU A 34 -4.83 3.19 -12.47
CA LEU A 34 -5.99 2.39 -12.09
C LEU A 34 -5.69 0.91 -12.37
N PHE A 35 -5.78 0.09 -11.33
CA PHE A 35 -5.75 -1.37 -11.40
C PHE A 35 -7.16 -1.89 -11.11
N ARG A 36 -7.83 -2.46 -12.12
CA ARG A 36 -9.23 -2.90 -12.01
C ARG A 36 -9.36 -4.38 -12.26
N ARG A 37 -9.93 -5.11 -11.29
CA ARG A 37 -10.11 -6.58 -11.35
C ARG A 37 -8.79 -7.33 -11.64
N CYS A 38 -7.68 -6.78 -11.16
CA CYS A 38 -6.38 -7.40 -11.29
C CYS A 38 -6.15 -8.45 -10.21
N ARG A 39 -5.18 -9.35 -10.46
CA ARG A 39 -4.60 -10.22 -9.44
C ARG A 39 -3.15 -9.82 -9.21
N ILE A 40 -2.79 -9.43 -7.99
CA ILE A 40 -1.45 -8.96 -7.64
C ILE A 40 -0.90 -9.86 -6.54
N GLU A 41 0.24 -10.51 -6.79
CA GLU A 41 0.81 -11.52 -5.90
C GLU A 41 2.21 -11.13 -5.43
N GLY A 42 2.47 -11.27 -4.13
CA GLY A 42 3.80 -11.05 -3.58
C GLY A 42 3.89 -11.30 -2.09
N CYS A 43 5.02 -10.92 -1.49
CA CYS A 43 5.30 -11.11 -0.07
C CYS A 43 5.79 -9.83 0.59
N VAL A 44 7.02 -9.37 0.31
CA VAL A 44 7.59 -8.16 0.93
C VAL A 44 7.29 -6.95 0.05
N ASP A 45 6.66 -5.92 0.63
CA ASP A 45 6.46 -4.60 0.03
C ASP A 45 5.95 -4.67 -1.42
N PHE A 46 5.06 -5.62 -1.70
CA PHE A 46 4.84 -6.03 -3.08
C PHE A 46 3.97 -5.07 -3.89
N ILE A 47 3.38 -4.06 -3.25
CA ILE A 47 2.80 -2.88 -3.89
C ILE A 47 3.41 -1.65 -3.20
N PHE A 48 4.26 -0.91 -3.89
CA PHE A 48 5.05 0.16 -3.26
C PHE A 48 5.23 1.36 -4.19
N GLY A 49 5.65 2.50 -3.63
CA GLY A 49 5.92 3.72 -4.39
C GLY A 49 5.03 4.92 -4.04
N ALA A 50 5.37 6.05 -4.65
CA ALA A 50 4.87 7.38 -4.26
C ALA A 50 3.64 7.82 -5.05
N GLY A 51 3.33 7.14 -6.16
CA GLY A 51 2.27 7.51 -7.09
C GLY A 51 0.86 7.33 -6.53
N ARG A 52 -0.13 7.72 -7.34
CA ARG A 52 -1.55 7.56 -7.01
C ARG A 52 -2.09 6.28 -7.64
N GLY A 53 -2.08 5.19 -6.87
CA GLY A 53 -2.60 3.90 -7.31
C GLY A 53 -4.00 3.66 -6.77
N ALA A 54 -5.01 3.65 -7.66
CA ALA A 54 -6.35 3.16 -7.35
C ALA A 54 -6.44 1.67 -7.69
N PHE A 55 -6.86 0.84 -6.73
CA PHE A 55 -7.05 -0.60 -6.90
C PHE A 55 -8.53 -0.94 -6.67
N ASP A 56 -9.27 -1.21 -7.73
CA ASP A 56 -10.71 -1.50 -7.69
C ASP A 56 -10.97 -2.99 -7.93
N ARG A 57 -11.58 -3.66 -6.94
CA ARG A 57 -11.98 -5.08 -6.99
C ARG A 57 -10.85 -6.03 -7.36
N CYS A 58 -9.64 -5.73 -6.90
CA CYS A 58 -8.48 -6.58 -7.13
C CYS A 58 -8.42 -7.75 -6.14
N ASN A 59 -7.82 -8.87 -6.56
CA ASN A 59 -7.37 -9.92 -5.67
C ASN A 59 -5.89 -9.69 -5.33
N ILE A 60 -5.62 -9.44 -4.06
CA ILE A 60 -4.30 -9.15 -3.52
C ILE A 60 -3.86 -10.40 -2.75
N LEU A 61 -2.92 -11.16 -3.33
CA LEU A 61 -2.52 -12.47 -2.83
C LEU A 61 -1.16 -12.43 -2.13
N SER A 62 -1.17 -12.64 -0.82
CA SER A 62 0.05 -12.83 -0.02
C SER A 62 0.66 -14.21 -0.23
N ARG A 63 1.95 -14.26 -0.53
CA ARG A 63 2.71 -15.49 -0.83
C ARG A 63 3.57 -15.94 0.34
N LEU A 64 3.81 -17.25 0.41
CA LEU A 64 4.66 -17.86 1.42
C LEU A 64 6.14 -17.45 1.21
N ARG A 65 6.77 -17.03 2.30
CA ARG A 65 8.22 -16.95 2.52
C ARG A 65 8.64 -18.04 3.51
N PRO A 66 9.21 -19.15 3.03
CA PRO A 66 9.64 -20.25 3.89
C PRO A 66 10.62 -19.78 4.98
N GLY A 67 10.44 -20.27 6.20
CA GLY A 67 11.34 -19.99 7.33
C GLY A 67 11.25 -18.59 7.91
N GLN A 68 10.23 -17.80 7.55
CA GLN A 68 10.01 -16.45 8.09
C GLN A 68 8.82 -16.43 9.06
N GLY A 69 8.96 -15.72 10.19
CA GLY A 69 7.83 -15.50 11.11
C GLY A 69 6.80 -14.53 10.51
N VAL A 70 7.28 -13.38 10.04
CA VAL A 70 6.49 -12.42 9.26
C VAL A 70 6.68 -12.71 7.78
N GLN A 71 5.58 -13.04 7.12
CA GLN A 71 5.51 -13.46 5.72
C GLN A 71 5.53 -12.29 4.75
N GLY A 72 5.16 -11.07 5.16
CA GLY A 72 5.12 -9.97 4.22
C GLY A 72 4.46 -8.69 4.69
N PHE A 73 4.44 -7.72 3.78
CA PHE A 73 3.79 -6.43 3.90
C PHE A 73 3.15 -6.12 2.56
N ILE A 74 1.84 -5.89 2.52
CA ILE A 74 1.12 -5.70 1.26
C ILE A 74 1.53 -4.40 0.58
N ALA A 75 1.44 -3.30 1.32
CA ALA A 75 1.73 -1.97 0.81
C ALA A 75 2.97 -1.34 1.47
N ALA A 76 3.81 -0.69 0.67
CA ALA A 76 4.90 0.16 1.15
C ALA A 76 4.89 1.54 0.47
N PRO A 77 3.93 2.43 0.83
CA PRO A 77 3.83 3.73 0.21
C PRO A 77 4.90 4.69 0.75
N ASP A 78 5.54 5.45 -0.12
CA ASP A 78 6.42 6.59 0.21
C ASP A 78 5.83 7.94 -0.23
N THR A 79 4.50 7.99 -0.40
CA THR A 79 3.76 9.20 -0.80
C THR A 79 4.16 10.45 0.00
N ASP A 80 4.52 11.51 -0.73
CA ASP A 80 4.83 12.84 -0.18
C ASP A 80 3.65 13.40 0.63
N ILE A 81 3.96 14.10 1.72
CA ILE A 81 2.96 14.72 2.63
C ILE A 81 1.98 15.66 1.91
N ASN A 82 2.43 16.32 0.83
CA ASN A 82 1.61 17.26 0.06
C ASN A 82 0.74 16.57 -1.00
N GLN A 83 0.99 15.28 -1.30
CA GLN A 83 0.13 14.52 -2.19
C GLN A 83 -1.02 13.88 -1.39
N PRO A 84 -2.29 14.21 -1.67
CA PRO A 84 -3.42 13.81 -0.81
C PRO A 84 -3.71 12.31 -0.81
N TYR A 85 -3.41 11.60 -1.90
CA TYR A 85 -3.68 10.18 -2.08
C TYR A 85 -2.40 9.41 -2.45
N GLY A 86 -2.27 8.19 -1.96
CA GLY A 86 -1.22 7.26 -2.36
C GLY A 86 -1.85 6.00 -2.95
N LEU A 87 -1.69 4.88 -2.24
CA LEU A 87 -2.22 3.58 -2.63
C LEU A 87 -3.61 3.35 -2.01
N VAL A 88 -4.67 3.39 -2.82
CA VAL A 88 -6.05 3.28 -2.34
C VAL A 88 -6.70 2.02 -2.91
N PHE A 89 -7.19 1.17 -2.01
CA PHE A 89 -7.80 -0.12 -2.34
C PHE A 89 -9.30 -0.07 -2.06
N HIS A 90 -10.10 -0.34 -3.08
CA HIS A 90 -11.56 -0.34 -3.05
C HIS A 90 -12.10 -1.73 -3.35
N ASP A 91 -12.91 -2.27 -2.44
CA ASP A 91 -13.65 -3.51 -2.65
C ASP A 91 -12.75 -4.70 -3.05
N CYS A 92 -11.48 -4.64 -2.64
CA CYS A 92 -10.48 -5.66 -2.91
C CYS A 92 -10.62 -6.87 -1.97
N ARG A 93 -10.04 -7.99 -2.37
CA ARG A 93 -9.90 -9.18 -1.55
C ARG A 93 -8.43 -9.39 -1.22
N LEU A 94 -8.09 -9.37 0.06
CA LEU A 94 -6.76 -9.69 0.57
C LEU A 94 -6.76 -11.16 0.97
N GLU A 95 -6.21 -11.99 0.09
CA GLU A 95 -6.14 -13.44 0.18
C GLU A 95 -4.69 -13.90 0.39
N LYS A 96 -4.51 -15.19 0.62
CA LYS A 96 -3.19 -15.77 0.87
C LYS A 96 -3.02 -17.11 0.18
N GLU A 97 -1.78 -17.47 -0.14
CA GLU A 97 -1.43 -18.86 -0.42
C GLU A 97 -1.75 -19.74 0.80
N LYS A 98 -2.15 -20.99 0.55
CA LYS A 98 -2.70 -21.89 1.59
C LYS A 98 -1.77 -22.06 2.78
N GLU A 99 -0.46 -22.07 2.52
CA GLU A 99 0.61 -22.31 3.48
C GLU A 99 0.95 -21.07 4.32
N VAL A 100 0.48 -19.87 3.95
CA VAL A 100 0.73 -18.64 4.70
C VAL A 100 0.02 -18.73 6.06
N PRO A 101 0.74 -18.65 7.19
CA PRO A 101 0.14 -18.74 8.51
C PRO A 101 -0.84 -17.59 8.79
N PRO A 102 -1.83 -17.79 9.68
CA PRO A 102 -2.58 -16.69 10.26
C PRO A 102 -1.64 -15.66 10.91
N HIS A 103 -2.07 -14.40 10.97
CA HIS A 103 -1.38 -13.32 11.68
C HIS A 103 0.11 -13.20 11.33
N SER A 104 0.42 -13.20 10.05
CA SER A 104 1.80 -13.23 9.55
C SER A 104 2.11 -12.18 8.48
N VAL A 105 1.12 -11.41 8.01
CA VAL A 105 1.28 -10.36 6.99
C VAL A 105 0.71 -9.04 7.50
N ALA A 106 1.44 -7.95 7.31
CA ALA A 106 0.90 -6.61 7.57
C ALA A 106 0.17 -6.06 6.34
N LEU A 107 -0.86 -5.26 6.58
CA LEU A 107 -1.50 -4.39 5.58
C LEU A 107 -0.49 -3.48 4.88
N GLY A 108 0.57 -3.11 5.60
CA GLY A 108 1.69 -2.38 5.04
C GLY A 108 2.57 -1.75 6.10
N ARG A 109 3.54 -0.98 5.59
CA ARG A 109 4.46 -0.16 6.37
C ARG A 109 4.86 1.05 5.55
N ALA A 110 4.81 2.25 6.13
CA ALA A 110 5.12 3.46 5.36
C ALA A 110 6.63 3.53 5.08
N TRP A 111 6.97 3.69 3.80
CA TRP A 111 8.35 3.77 3.36
C TRP A 111 8.83 5.21 3.36
N ARG A 112 9.90 5.47 4.12
CA ARG A 112 10.60 6.75 4.05
C ARG A 112 11.81 6.61 3.13
N HIS A 113 11.64 6.91 1.85
CA HIS A 113 12.68 6.77 0.84
C HIS A 113 13.94 7.55 1.25
N THR A 114 15.12 6.98 1.00
CA THR A 114 16.39 7.65 1.34
C THR A 114 16.76 8.63 0.24
N GLY A 115 16.75 9.93 0.55
CA GLY A 115 17.13 11.00 -0.36
C GLY A 115 18.56 11.50 -0.13
N ASN A 116 19.09 12.23 -1.11
CA ASN A 116 20.29 13.07 -0.95
C ASN A 116 19.83 14.52 -0.79
N PHE A 117 20.23 15.15 0.30
CA PHE A 117 19.94 16.55 0.64
C PHE A 117 21.26 17.32 0.80
N PRO A 118 21.23 18.67 0.75
CA PRO A 118 22.44 19.48 0.94
C PRO A 118 23.21 19.17 2.23
N ASP A 119 22.52 18.68 3.26
CA ASP A 119 23.06 18.38 4.59
C ASP A 119 23.18 16.88 4.90
N GLY A 120 22.99 15.99 3.92
CA GLY A 120 23.29 14.56 4.09
C GLY A 120 22.39 13.61 3.32
N ARG A 121 22.56 12.32 3.59
CA ARG A 121 21.77 11.23 2.98
C ARG A 121 21.00 10.48 4.06
N TYR A 122 19.69 10.68 4.09
CA TYR A 122 18.80 10.15 5.14
C TYR A 122 17.38 9.94 4.60
N GLY A 123 16.49 9.35 5.40
CA GLY A 123 15.09 9.17 5.03
C GLY A 123 14.39 10.50 4.86
N ASP A 124 13.81 10.75 3.68
CA ASP A 124 13.17 12.02 3.33
C ASP A 124 12.04 12.35 4.31
N PRO A 125 12.09 13.49 5.03
CA PRO A 125 11.07 13.88 6.00
C PRO A 125 9.68 14.07 5.38
N ASN A 126 9.59 14.37 4.08
CA ASN A 126 8.33 14.58 3.39
C ASN A 126 7.66 13.28 2.94
N ASN A 127 8.41 12.19 2.74
CA ASN A 127 7.83 10.88 2.44
C ASN A 127 7.25 10.26 3.72
N VAL A 128 5.93 10.47 3.93
CA VAL A 128 5.20 9.95 5.09
C VAL A 128 4.34 8.72 4.77
N GLY A 129 4.22 8.38 3.48
CA GLY A 129 3.38 7.28 3.00
C GLY A 129 1.88 7.58 3.11
N ALA A 130 1.11 7.06 2.15
CA ALA A 130 -0.34 7.04 2.20
C ALA A 130 -0.89 5.74 1.63
N ALA A 131 -1.67 5.01 2.43
CA ALA A 131 -2.44 3.87 1.96
C ALA A 131 -3.78 3.76 2.68
N ALA A 132 -4.83 3.37 1.95
CA ALA A 132 -6.15 3.16 2.53
C ALA A 132 -6.84 1.92 1.96
N TYR A 133 -7.41 1.09 2.84
CA TYR A 133 -8.23 -0.08 2.46
C TYR A 133 -9.70 0.18 2.79
N LEU A 134 -10.54 0.34 1.76
CA LEU A 134 -11.95 0.64 1.88
C LEU A 134 -12.78 -0.55 1.40
N ARG A 135 -13.67 -1.05 2.27
CA ARG A 135 -14.58 -2.18 2.02
C ARG A 135 -13.87 -3.43 1.52
N CYS A 136 -12.62 -3.62 1.94
CA CYS A 136 -11.84 -4.78 1.55
C CYS A 136 -12.20 -5.99 2.41
N TRP A 137 -12.26 -7.17 1.81
CA TRP A 137 -12.33 -8.42 2.55
C TRP A 137 -10.91 -8.90 2.87
N MET A 138 -10.62 -9.25 4.12
CA MET A 138 -9.28 -9.62 4.61
C MET A 138 -9.30 -11.02 5.22
N ASP A 139 -8.47 -11.94 4.71
CA ASP A 139 -8.28 -13.26 5.31
C ASP A 139 -7.42 -13.21 6.59
N ASN A 140 -7.40 -14.29 7.37
CA ASN A 140 -6.82 -14.36 8.72
C ASN A 140 -5.29 -14.24 8.80
N HIS A 141 -4.58 -14.14 7.67
CA HIS A 141 -3.14 -13.86 7.65
C HIS A 141 -2.79 -12.44 8.05
N ILE A 142 -3.74 -11.51 7.98
CA ILE A 142 -3.48 -10.13 8.40
C ILE A 142 -3.19 -10.09 9.91
N LEU A 143 -2.12 -9.38 10.26
CA LEU A 143 -1.74 -9.14 11.65
C LEU A 143 -2.89 -8.45 12.42
N PRO A 144 -3.12 -8.78 13.70
CA PRO A 144 -4.11 -8.08 14.52
C PRO A 144 -3.91 -6.56 14.53
N GLU A 145 -2.65 -6.12 14.62
CA GLU A 145 -2.24 -4.71 14.58
C GLU A 145 -2.48 -4.05 13.21
N GLY A 146 -2.63 -4.84 12.15
CA GLY A 146 -2.80 -4.40 10.76
C GLY A 146 -1.50 -3.86 10.17
N TRP A 147 -0.98 -2.76 10.70
CA TRP A 147 0.15 -2.00 10.17
C TRP A 147 1.38 -2.12 11.06
N VAL A 148 2.57 -2.02 10.47
CA VAL A 148 3.84 -2.06 11.20
C VAL A 148 4.75 -0.89 10.82
N GLY A 149 5.68 -0.55 11.71
CA GLY A 149 6.66 0.49 11.44
C GLY A 149 7.73 0.05 10.44
N MET A 150 8.28 1.00 9.70
CA MET A 150 9.44 0.77 8.83
C MET A 150 10.60 1.62 9.29
N GLY A 151 11.77 0.99 9.40
CA GLY A 151 12.95 1.73 9.78
C GLY A 151 13.50 2.59 8.63
N TYR A 152 14.10 3.73 8.95
CA TYR A 152 14.92 4.54 8.05
C TYR A 152 16.19 5.07 8.75
N ASN A 153 17.12 5.65 7.99
CA ASN A 153 18.29 6.32 8.56
C ASN A 153 17.94 7.79 8.85
N GLY A 154 18.13 8.23 10.10
CA GLY A 154 17.95 9.62 10.52
C GLY A 154 19.04 10.54 9.98
N ARG A 155 18.77 11.85 10.02
CA ARG A 155 19.71 12.90 9.57
C ARG A 155 21.03 12.88 10.35
N ASP A 156 20.97 12.50 11.61
CA ASP A 156 22.10 12.32 12.53
C ASP A 156 22.85 10.98 12.33
N GLY A 157 22.44 10.17 11.36
CA GLY A 157 22.98 8.83 11.14
C GLY A 157 22.39 7.76 12.08
N VAL A 158 21.50 8.13 13.00
CA VAL A 158 20.84 7.19 13.91
C VAL A 158 19.65 6.55 13.23
N ARG A 159 19.51 5.24 13.37
CA ARG A 159 18.37 4.49 12.84
C ARG A 159 17.09 4.88 13.59
N ALA A 160 16.08 5.30 12.84
CA ALA A 160 14.75 5.64 13.34
C ALA A 160 13.69 4.72 12.71
N ILE A 161 12.47 4.79 13.23
CA ILE A 161 11.31 4.03 12.74
C ILE A 161 10.19 5.01 12.43
N LEU A 162 9.62 4.92 11.23
CA LEU A 162 8.36 5.59 10.89
C LEU A 162 7.25 4.67 11.37
N MET A 163 6.56 5.08 12.44
CA MET A 163 5.49 4.31 13.04
C MET A 163 4.17 4.48 12.25
N PRO A 164 3.27 3.48 12.24
CA PRO A 164 2.00 3.59 11.53
C PRO A 164 1.18 4.83 11.90
N GLU A 165 1.16 5.19 13.18
CA GLU A 165 0.47 6.35 13.74
C GLU A 165 0.97 7.70 13.20
N ASP A 166 2.22 7.76 12.72
CA ASP A 166 2.84 8.96 12.13
C ASP A 166 2.71 9.00 10.60
N ALA A 167 2.23 7.92 9.98
CA ALA A 167 1.96 7.82 8.54
C ALA A 167 0.47 8.03 8.23
N ARG A 168 0.08 8.04 6.94
CA ARG A 168 -1.34 8.13 6.51
C ARG A 168 -1.89 6.77 6.10
N LEU A 169 -2.08 5.91 7.10
CA LEU A 169 -2.49 4.51 6.93
C LEU A 169 -3.87 4.31 7.56
N PHE A 170 -4.84 3.93 6.73
CA PHE A 170 -6.25 3.89 7.14
C PHE A 170 -7.00 2.67 6.60
N GLU A 171 -8.07 2.33 7.29
CA GLU A 171 -9.07 1.37 6.85
C GLU A 171 -10.47 2.02 6.90
N PHE A 172 -11.42 1.47 6.16
CA PHE A 172 -12.84 1.82 6.28
C PHE A 172 -13.68 0.61 5.92
N GLU A 173 -14.57 0.17 6.82
CA GLU A 173 -15.53 -0.92 6.59
C GLU A 173 -14.92 -2.21 6.01
N SER A 174 -13.67 -2.50 6.33
CA SER A 174 -13.05 -3.78 5.95
C SER A 174 -13.64 -4.91 6.79
N ILE A 175 -13.80 -6.08 6.17
CA ILE A 175 -14.49 -7.24 6.74
C ILE A 175 -13.64 -8.51 6.58
N GLY A 176 -14.11 -9.62 7.15
CA GLY A 176 -13.41 -10.91 7.09
C GLY A 176 -12.57 -11.18 8.34
N PRO A 177 -11.99 -12.38 8.46
CA PRO A 177 -11.30 -12.80 9.68
C PRO A 177 -9.98 -12.06 9.96
N GLY A 178 -9.42 -11.34 8.98
CA GLY A 178 -8.27 -10.46 9.14
C GLY A 178 -8.64 -8.99 9.43
N ALA A 179 -9.92 -8.63 9.32
CA ALA A 179 -10.39 -7.33 9.78
C ALA A 179 -10.29 -7.28 11.31
N GLY A 180 -9.80 -6.17 11.84
CA GLY A 180 -9.49 -6.05 13.27
C GLY A 180 -10.03 -4.76 13.87
N VAL A 181 -9.80 -4.63 15.16
CA VAL A 181 -10.36 -3.54 15.98
C VAL A 181 -9.58 -2.25 15.74
N ALA A 182 -10.31 -1.13 15.66
CA ALA A 182 -9.72 0.20 15.56
C ALA A 182 -8.75 0.46 16.73
N SER A 183 -7.59 1.03 16.42
CA SER A 183 -6.59 1.44 17.41
C SER A 183 -5.77 2.61 16.90
N ALA A 184 -4.86 3.14 17.73
CA ALA A 184 -3.93 4.18 17.30
C ALA A 184 -3.08 3.77 16.08
N ARG A 185 -2.78 2.47 15.92
CA ARG A 185 -2.00 1.93 14.81
C ARG A 185 -2.85 1.34 13.69
N ARG A 186 -4.14 1.15 13.93
CA ARG A 186 -5.12 0.59 12.99
C ARG A 186 -6.31 1.52 12.85
N ARG A 187 -6.03 2.72 12.34
CA ARG A 187 -6.99 3.83 12.31
C ARG A 187 -8.05 3.60 11.26
N GLN A 188 -9.28 3.96 11.62
CA GLN A 188 -10.42 3.89 10.72
C GLN A 188 -10.77 5.31 10.25
N LEU A 189 -11.14 5.45 8.98
CA LEU A 189 -11.77 6.66 8.48
C LEU A 189 -13.19 6.77 9.03
N THR A 190 -13.68 7.99 9.23
CA THR A 190 -15.12 8.24 9.34
C THR A 190 -15.78 8.11 7.98
N ALA A 191 -17.11 7.98 7.94
CA ALA A 191 -17.86 7.97 6.68
C ALA A 191 -17.61 9.24 5.84
N ASP A 192 -17.55 10.40 6.48
CA ASP A 192 -17.25 11.69 5.82
C ASP A 192 -15.85 11.69 5.21
N GLN A 193 -14.84 11.19 5.94
CA GLN A 193 -13.49 11.06 5.41
C GLN A 193 -13.42 10.06 4.26
N ALA A 194 -14.09 8.91 4.40
CA ALA A 194 -14.13 7.87 3.37
C ALA A 194 -14.81 8.34 2.07
N SER A 195 -15.77 9.27 2.16
CA SER A 195 -16.39 9.90 0.97
C SER A 195 -15.37 10.64 0.09
N GLY A 196 -14.22 11.04 0.67
CA GLY A 196 -13.10 11.64 -0.05
C GLY A 196 -12.24 10.65 -0.82
N TYR A 197 -12.28 9.35 -0.50
CA TYR A 197 -11.50 8.30 -1.16
C TYR A 197 -12.33 7.62 -2.24
N THR A 198 -12.69 8.33 -3.31
CA THR A 198 -13.29 7.72 -4.50
C THR A 198 -12.22 7.57 -5.58
N ASP A 199 -12.37 6.59 -6.48
CA ASP A 199 -11.50 6.46 -7.66
C ASP A 199 -11.38 7.81 -8.40
N ARG A 200 -12.49 8.52 -8.55
CA ARG A 200 -12.51 9.85 -9.17
C ARG A 200 -11.61 10.85 -8.44
N ASN A 201 -11.56 10.87 -7.11
CA ASN A 201 -10.70 11.82 -6.40
C ASN A 201 -9.23 11.41 -6.46
N VAL A 202 -8.94 10.10 -6.43
CA VAL A 202 -7.57 9.57 -6.58
C VAL A 202 -7.02 9.86 -7.98
N LEU A 203 -7.86 9.66 -9.01
CA LEU A 203 -7.52 9.85 -10.43
C LEU A 203 -7.77 11.28 -10.95
N GLN A 204 -8.41 12.13 -10.15
CA GLN A 204 -8.77 13.52 -10.45
C GLN A 204 -9.61 13.70 -11.74
N ASP A 205 -9.05 14.38 -12.74
CA ASP A 205 -9.68 14.70 -14.02
C ASP A 205 -9.67 13.52 -14.99
N TRP A 206 -8.95 12.44 -14.67
CA TRP A 206 -8.93 11.25 -15.53
C TRP A 206 -10.10 10.33 -15.23
N THR A 207 -10.92 10.08 -16.25
CA THR A 207 -11.97 9.06 -16.25
C THR A 207 -11.55 7.94 -17.20
N PRO A 208 -11.04 6.81 -16.70
CA PRO A 208 -10.50 5.74 -17.54
C PRO A 208 -11.58 5.13 -18.43
N THR A 209 -11.30 5.02 -19.72
CA THR A 209 -12.18 4.34 -20.69
C THR A 209 -11.52 3.04 -21.17
N ALA A 210 -12.32 2.09 -21.66
CA ALA A 210 -11.80 0.80 -22.15
C ALA A 210 -10.87 0.91 -23.38
N THR A 211 -10.65 2.12 -23.90
CA THR A 211 -9.78 2.43 -25.03
C THR A 211 -8.43 3.05 -24.62
N ASP A 212 -8.21 3.26 -23.32
CA ASP A 212 -6.94 3.75 -22.76
C ASP A 212 -5.90 2.64 -22.57
#